data_AF-A0A4Q4X1D2-F1
#
_entry.id   AF-A0A4Q4X1D2-F1
#
_cell.length_a   1.000
_cell.length_b   1.000
_cell.length_c   1.000
_cell.angle_alpha   90.00
_cell.angle_beta   90.00
_cell.angle_gamma   90.00
#
_symmetry.space_group_name_H-M   'P 1'
#
loop_
_entity.id
_entity.type
_entity.pdbx_description
1 polymer ?
#
loop_
_entity_poly.entity_id
_entity_poly.type
_entity_poly.pdbx_seq_one_letter_code
_entity_poly.pdbx_strand_id
1 'polypeptide(L)'
;MGLFSRKKKQPLVETSSAAVESPSAAAITGAASQTDPQTGRKDSAKKSEAPRKFGLNQIFPDPSQPPQDTKQQIDSIVAIHGLSAESPRTWEAWKIDGDPKSGNVHWLKDADMLPKVIPNARIFTYDWNAGYEKGAATDILLGHADALLHRLHVERDAV
;
A
#
# COMPACT_ATOMS: atom_id res chain seq x y z
N MET A 1 11.42 -10.41 -60.22
CA MET A 1 11.83 -9.14 -59.59
C MET A 1 11.48 -9.23 -58.11
N GLY A 2 12.48 -9.35 -57.23
CA GLY A 2 12.27 -9.42 -55.78
C GLY A 2 13.57 -9.05 -55.07
N LEU A 3 13.65 -7.80 -54.60
CA LEU A 3 14.81 -7.26 -53.91
C LEU A 3 14.86 -7.80 -52.47
N PHE A 4 15.88 -8.62 -52.16
CA PHE A 4 16.24 -8.92 -50.77
C PHE A 4 17.15 -7.82 -50.23
N SER A 5 16.60 -6.99 -49.35
CA SER A 5 17.33 -5.92 -48.67
C SER A 5 18.12 -6.49 -47.47
N ARG A 6 19.45 -6.55 -47.58
CA ARG A 6 20.34 -6.95 -46.46
C ARG A 6 20.42 -5.82 -45.44
N LYS A 7 19.78 -5.99 -44.26
CA LYS A 7 20.04 -5.13 -43.09
C LYS A 7 21.50 -5.31 -42.66
N LYS A 8 22.28 -4.23 -42.68
CA LYS A 8 23.63 -4.17 -42.07
C LYS A 8 23.48 -4.30 -40.55
N LYS A 9 24.19 -5.25 -39.94
CA LYS A 9 24.38 -5.34 -38.48
C LYS A 9 25.20 -4.14 -38.01
N GLN A 10 24.70 -3.42 -37.00
CA GLN A 10 25.47 -2.43 -36.26
C GLN A 10 26.33 -3.15 -35.20
N PRO A 11 27.55 -2.68 -34.90
CA PRO A 11 28.38 -3.27 -33.85
C PRO A 11 27.88 -2.85 -32.46
N LEU A 12 27.95 -3.79 -31.53
CA LEU A 12 27.67 -3.64 -30.10
C LEU A 12 28.71 -2.69 -29.48
N VAL A 13 28.26 -1.60 -28.88
CA VAL A 13 29.12 -0.70 -28.09
C VAL A 13 29.12 -1.24 -26.67
N GLU A 14 30.25 -1.80 -26.23
CA GLU A 14 30.49 -2.11 -24.82
C GLU A 14 30.68 -0.79 -24.07
N THR A 15 29.72 -0.44 -23.21
CA THR A 15 29.90 0.63 -22.22
C THR A 15 30.39 0.03 -20.92
N SER A 16 31.66 0.31 -20.62
CA SER A 16 32.36 0.03 -19.36
C SER A 16 31.53 0.43 -18.14
N SER A 17 31.37 -0.52 -17.21
CA SER A 17 30.82 -0.31 -15.87
C SER A 17 31.79 0.56 -15.06
N ALA A 18 31.34 1.76 -14.69
CA ALA A 18 31.99 2.55 -13.65
C ALA A 18 31.15 2.42 -12.38
N ALA A 19 31.77 1.88 -11.34
CA ALA A 19 31.22 1.79 -10.00
C ALA A 19 30.90 3.20 -9.48
N VAL A 20 29.66 3.42 -9.03
CA VAL A 20 29.28 4.62 -8.30
C VAL A 20 29.43 4.31 -6.82
N GLU A 21 30.46 4.88 -6.21
CA GLU A 21 30.72 4.83 -4.78
C GLU A 21 29.56 5.46 -4.00
N SER A 22 29.14 4.78 -2.93
CA SER A 22 28.24 5.31 -1.91
C SER A 22 28.99 6.20 -0.91
N PRO A 23 28.48 7.38 -0.56
CA PRO A 23 28.86 8.04 0.67
C PRO A 23 27.92 7.66 1.82
N SER A 24 28.56 7.27 2.92
CA SER A 24 28.01 6.91 4.22
C SER A 24 27.70 8.14 5.08
N ALA A 25 26.61 8.01 5.86
CA ALA A 25 26.26 8.64 7.15
C ALA A 25 26.50 10.15 7.40
N ALA A 26 25.41 10.88 7.64
CA ALA A 26 25.34 11.85 8.73
C ALA A 26 23.88 12.10 9.16
N ALA A 27 23.60 11.82 10.43
CA ALA A 27 22.40 12.22 11.14
C ALA A 27 22.37 13.75 11.27
N ILE A 28 21.22 14.36 10.98
CA ILE A 28 20.98 15.78 11.25
C ILE A 28 19.78 15.88 12.19
N THR A 29 20.10 15.98 13.48
CA THR A 29 19.21 16.44 14.53
C THR A 29 18.90 17.92 14.31
N GLY A 30 17.63 18.26 14.14
CA GLY A 30 17.16 19.64 14.04
C GLY A 30 15.80 19.80 14.70
N ALA A 31 15.81 20.04 16.01
CA ALA A 31 14.65 20.53 16.74
C ALA A 31 14.46 22.02 16.41
N ALA A 32 13.26 22.39 15.96
CA ALA A 32 12.84 23.79 15.89
C ALA A 32 11.41 23.88 16.45
N SER A 33 11.34 24.27 17.72
CA SER A 33 10.15 24.90 18.33
C SER A 33 9.93 26.25 17.69
N GLN A 34 8.69 26.58 17.33
CA GLN A 34 8.23 27.97 17.24
C GLN A 34 6.72 28.05 17.47
N THR A 35 6.38 28.89 18.43
CA THR A 35 5.06 29.29 18.93
C THR A 35 4.56 30.53 18.18
N ASP A 36 3.26 30.58 17.89
CA ASP A 36 2.34 31.76 17.98
C ASP A 36 1.09 31.57 17.08
N PRO A 37 -0.01 32.34 17.26
CA PRO A 37 -0.98 32.26 18.36
C PRO A 37 -2.34 31.75 17.86
N GLN A 38 -3.11 31.13 18.78
CA GLN A 38 -4.45 30.62 18.50
C GLN A 38 -5.47 31.73 18.18
N THR A 39 -6.18 31.56 17.06
CA THR A 39 -7.55 32.06 16.90
C THR A 39 -8.46 30.87 16.61
N GLY A 40 -9.59 30.83 17.33
CA GLY A 40 -10.29 29.60 17.68
C GLY A 40 -10.86 28.79 16.53
N ARG A 41 -10.50 27.49 16.52
CA ARG A 41 -11.34 26.41 16.02
C ARG A 41 -11.47 25.39 17.14
N LYS A 42 -12.69 24.89 17.36
CA LYS A 42 -12.97 23.85 18.37
C LYS A 42 -12.20 22.59 17.98
N ASP A 43 -11.09 22.35 18.66
CA ASP A 43 -10.32 21.12 18.56
C ASP A 43 -11.18 19.97 19.11
N SER A 44 -11.84 19.28 18.20
CA SER A 44 -12.36 17.95 18.49
C SER A 44 -11.15 17.07 18.78
N ALA A 45 -11.03 16.58 20.01
CA ALA A 45 -9.90 15.80 20.51
C ALA A 45 -9.51 14.72 19.50
N LYS A 46 -8.35 14.91 18.85
CA LYS A 46 -7.77 13.96 17.91
C LYS A 46 -7.38 12.73 18.72
N LYS A 47 -8.20 11.67 18.65
CA LYS A 47 -7.87 10.34 19.18
C LYS A 47 -6.48 10.00 18.65
N SER A 48 -5.51 9.72 19.52
CA SER A 48 -4.15 9.38 19.11
C SER A 48 -4.20 8.05 18.38
N GLU A 49 -4.32 8.12 17.06
CA GLU A 49 -4.34 6.98 16.17
C GLU A 49 -2.92 6.39 16.14
N ALA A 50 -2.82 5.06 16.14
CA ALA A 50 -1.52 4.41 16.01
C ALA A 50 -0.82 4.87 14.71
N PRO A 51 0.52 4.89 14.67
CA PRO A 51 1.25 5.29 13.46
C PRO A 51 0.75 4.51 12.24
N ARG A 52 0.49 5.23 11.14
CA ARG A 52 0.01 4.64 9.88
C ARG A 52 0.97 3.56 9.39
N LYS A 53 0.44 2.36 9.13
CA LYS A 53 1.21 1.19 8.70
C LYS A 53 1.18 1.04 7.17
N PHE A 54 2.19 1.58 6.50
CA PHE A 54 2.38 1.41 5.06
C PHE A 54 2.79 -0.02 4.68
N GLY A 55 2.62 -0.36 3.40
CA GLY A 55 2.99 -1.63 2.81
C GLY A 55 1.84 -2.63 2.73
N LEU A 56 2.20 -3.89 2.52
CA LEU A 56 1.25 -5.01 2.41
C LEU A 56 0.83 -5.47 3.81
N ASN A 57 -0.46 -5.52 4.06
CA ASN A 57 -1.04 -5.84 5.36
C ASN A 57 -2.14 -6.89 5.20
N GLN A 58 -1.96 -8.08 5.77
CA GLN A 58 -3.07 -9.04 5.87
C GLN A 58 -4.11 -8.51 6.87
N ILE A 59 -5.35 -8.42 6.44
CA ILE A 59 -6.48 -7.96 7.27
C ILE A 59 -7.52 -9.07 7.50
N PHE A 60 -7.47 -10.14 6.71
CA PHE A 60 -8.32 -11.31 6.88
C PHE A 60 -7.67 -12.57 6.26
N PRO A 61 -7.78 -13.76 6.87
CA PRO A 61 -8.11 -13.95 8.29
C PRO A 61 -7.09 -13.20 9.17
N ASP A 62 -7.41 -12.97 10.45
CA ASP A 62 -6.48 -12.32 11.37
C ASP A 62 -5.17 -13.13 11.43
N PRO A 63 -4.01 -12.57 11.02
CA PRO A 63 -2.74 -13.30 10.98
C PRO A 63 -2.23 -13.70 12.37
N SER A 64 -2.79 -13.14 13.44
CA SER A 64 -2.47 -13.50 14.83
C SER A 64 -3.20 -14.75 15.29
N GLN A 65 -4.23 -15.20 14.55
CA GLN A 65 -5.00 -16.39 14.87
C GLN A 65 -4.36 -17.64 14.25
N PRO A 66 -4.50 -18.81 14.90
CA PRO A 66 -3.97 -20.06 14.35
C PRO A 66 -4.57 -20.33 12.97
N PRO A 67 -3.80 -20.98 12.06
CA PRO A 67 -4.30 -21.35 10.74
C PRO A 67 -5.60 -22.13 10.87
N GLN A 68 -6.66 -21.62 10.23
CA GLN A 68 -7.89 -22.38 10.10
C GLN A 68 -7.63 -23.54 9.14
N ASP A 69 -8.08 -24.74 9.49
CA ASP A 69 -7.87 -25.99 8.75
C ASP A 69 -8.71 -26.06 7.44
N THR A 70 -9.03 -24.90 6.89
CA THR A 70 -9.67 -24.77 5.59
C THR A 70 -8.59 -24.93 4.54
N LYS A 71 -8.72 -25.97 3.73
CA LYS A 71 -7.95 -26.18 2.51
C LYS A 71 -8.21 -24.98 1.59
N GLN A 72 -7.44 -23.89 1.76
CA GLN A 72 -7.62 -22.60 1.10
C GLN A 72 -7.51 -22.82 -0.41
N GLN A 73 -8.65 -22.91 -1.08
CA GLN A 73 -8.76 -23.17 -2.52
C GLN A 73 -8.92 -21.88 -3.34
N ILE A 74 -8.69 -20.70 -2.75
CA ILE A 74 -8.79 -19.41 -3.44
C ILE A 74 -7.51 -18.60 -3.19
N ASP A 75 -6.97 -18.01 -4.26
CA ASP A 75 -5.82 -17.10 -4.28
C ASP A 75 -5.99 -15.89 -3.36
N SER A 76 -4.88 -15.22 -3.05
CA SER A 76 -4.88 -14.03 -2.19
C SER A 76 -5.47 -12.81 -2.91
N ILE A 77 -6.33 -12.03 -2.23
CA ILE A 77 -6.85 -10.75 -2.72
C ILE A 77 -5.99 -9.62 -2.16
N VAL A 78 -5.60 -8.69 -3.03
CA VAL A 78 -4.86 -7.48 -2.65
C VAL A 78 -5.70 -6.26 -3.03
N ALA A 79 -6.21 -5.56 -2.03
CA ALA A 79 -6.96 -4.32 -2.21
C ALA A 79 -6.02 -3.11 -2.13
N ILE A 80 -6.08 -2.25 -3.13
CA ILE A 80 -5.25 -1.04 -3.24
C ILE A 80 -6.17 0.18 -3.24
N HIS A 81 -5.91 1.15 -2.38
CA HIS A 81 -6.69 2.38 -2.33
C HIS A 81 -6.29 3.38 -3.43
N GLY A 82 -7.18 4.34 -3.70
CA GLY A 82 -6.95 5.42 -4.68
C GLY A 82 -6.12 6.59 -4.13
N LEU A 83 -5.99 7.63 -4.95
CA LEU A 83 -5.34 8.89 -4.58
C LEU A 83 -6.06 9.57 -3.41
N SER A 84 -5.28 10.18 -2.52
CA SER A 84 -5.74 10.87 -1.31
C SER A 84 -6.64 10.03 -0.39
N ALA A 85 -6.43 8.72 -0.41
CA ALA A 85 -7.09 7.76 0.46
C ALA A 85 -6.06 6.97 1.29
N GLU A 86 -6.57 6.12 2.18
CA GLU A 86 -5.75 5.20 2.97
C GLU A 86 -6.48 3.88 3.19
N SER A 87 -5.72 2.79 3.20
CA SER A 87 -6.28 1.44 3.25
C SER A 87 -7.25 1.19 4.41
N PRO A 88 -6.98 1.62 5.65
CA PRO A 88 -7.86 1.29 6.78
C PRO A 88 -9.27 1.90 6.68
N ARG A 89 -9.40 3.05 6.00
CA ARG A 89 -10.66 3.82 5.93
C ARG A 89 -11.37 3.71 4.58
N THR A 90 -10.66 3.37 3.51
CA THR A 90 -11.21 3.32 2.14
C THR A 90 -12.38 2.35 2.01
N TRP A 91 -12.36 1.27 2.79
CA TRP A 91 -13.31 0.17 2.68
C TRP A 91 -14.35 0.14 3.82
N GLU A 92 -14.51 1.27 4.51
CA GLU A 92 -15.58 1.45 5.49
C GLU A 92 -16.84 2.01 4.81
N ALA A 93 -17.98 1.42 5.12
CA ALA A 93 -19.28 1.86 4.64
C ALA A 93 -20.34 1.73 5.75
N TRP A 94 -21.49 2.38 5.57
CA TRP A 94 -22.64 2.15 6.44
C TRP A 94 -23.13 0.71 6.30
N LYS A 95 -23.49 0.09 7.42
CA LYS A 95 -23.98 -1.30 7.45
C LYS A 95 -25.23 -1.49 6.59
N ILE A 96 -26.10 -0.48 6.59
CA ILE A 96 -27.25 -0.36 5.70
C ILE A 96 -26.96 0.80 4.76
N ASP A 97 -27.01 0.53 3.46
CA ASP A 97 -26.78 1.55 2.44
C ASP A 97 -27.75 2.73 2.60
N GLY A 98 -27.21 3.95 2.54
CA GLY A 98 -27.97 5.18 2.76
C GLY A 98 -28.35 5.50 4.21
N ASP A 99 -28.08 4.64 5.21
CA ASP A 99 -28.40 4.91 6.63
C ASP A 99 -27.15 5.14 7.50
N PRO A 100 -26.78 6.40 7.79
CA PRO A 100 -25.65 6.73 8.66
C PRO A 100 -25.82 6.26 10.12
N LYS A 101 -27.03 5.92 10.56
CA LYS A 101 -27.29 5.44 11.93
C LYS A 101 -27.10 3.94 12.08
N SER A 102 -26.93 3.21 10.98
CA SER A 102 -26.75 1.76 10.98
C SER A 102 -25.38 1.29 11.52
N GLY A 103 -24.47 2.24 11.76
CA GLY A 103 -23.08 1.97 12.11
C GLY A 103 -22.22 1.68 10.87
N ASN A 104 -20.91 1.52 11.09
CA ASN A 104 -19.96 1.23 10.01
C ASN A 104 -19.55 -0.24 10.02
N VAL A 105 -19.30 -0.77 8.83
CA VAL A 105 -18.67 -2.08 8.61
C VAL A 105 -17.43 -1.89 7.76
N HIS A 106 -16.39 -2.69 8.00
CA HIS A 106 -15.23 -2.73 7.12
C HIS A 106 -15.41 -3.86 6.10
N TRP A 107 -15.78 -3.51 4.87
CA TRP A 107 -16.29 -4.43 3.85
C TRP A 107 -15.36 -5.62 3.57
N LEU A 108 -14.04 -5.42 3.62
CA LEU A 108 -13.05 -6.47 3.34
C LEU A 108 -12.85 -7.50 4.47
N LYS A 109 -13.24 -7.23 5.72
CA LYS A 109 -12.91 -8.12 6.87
C LYS A 109 -14.09 -8.45 7.77
N ASP A 110 -15.20 -7.72 7.65
CA ASP A 110 -16.42 -8.03 8.38
C ASP A 110 -16.98 -9.39 7.95
N ALA A 111 -17.34 -10.24 8.91
CA ALA A 111 -17.75 -11.62 8.65
C ALA A 111 -19.02 -11.73 7.79
N ASP A 112 -19.87 -10.70 7.77
CA ASP A 112 -21.10 -10.67 6.95
C ASP A 112 -20.92 -10.04 5.56
N MET A 113 -19.70 -9.61 5.21
CA MET A 113 -19.37 -8.90 3.96
C MET A 113 -18.57 -9.80 3.01
N LEU A 114 -17.44 -9.30 2.47
CA LEU A 114 -16.63 -10.03 1.50
C LEU A 114 -16.20 -11.43 2.00
N PRO A 115 -15.73 -11.61 3.25
CA PRO A 115 -15.46 -12.92 3.82
C PRO A 115 -16.60 -13.95 3.72
N LYS A 116 -17.87 -13.52 3.76
CA LYS A 116 -19.01 -14.42 3.62
C LYS A 116 -19.13 -15.00 2.21
N VAL A 117 -18.77 -14.20 1.21
CA VAL A 117 -18.86 -14.55 -0.21
C VAL A 117 -17.67 -15.42 -0.63
N ILE A 118 -16.48 -15.17 -0.06
CA ILE A 118 -15.23 -15.86 -0.37
C ILE A 118 -14.50 -16.32 0.90
N PRO A 119 -15.07 -17.28 1.64
CA PRO A 119 -14.61 -17.65 3.00
C PRO A 119 -13.21 -18.25 3.07
N ASN A 120 -12.63 -18.64 1.93
CA ASN A 120 -11.33 -19.29 1.84
C ASN A 120 -10.21 -18.36 1.34
N ALA A 121 -10.48 -17.07 1.13
CA ALA A 121 -9.49 -16.12 0.64
C ALA A 121 -8.69 -15.47 1.78
N ARG A 122 -7.38 -15.28 1.55
CA ARG A 122 -6.58 -14.31 2.31
C ARG A 122 -6.76 -12.94 1.68
N ILE A 123 -7.02 -11.92 2.49
CA ILE A 123 -7.29 -10.56 2.05
C ILE A 123 -6.23 -9.64 2.64
N PHE A 124 -5.53 -8.97 1.75
CA PHE A 124 -4.50 -7.99 2.05
C PHE A 124 -4.95 -6.60 1.60
N THR A 125 -4.47 -5.58 2.29
CA THR A 125 -4.45 -4.21 1.79
C THR A 125 -3.02 -3.79 1.49
N TYR A 126 -2.83 -2.96 0.46
CA TYR A 126 -1.57 -2.28 0.22
C TYR A 126 -1.73 -0.79 0.43
N ASP A 127 -1.09 -0.29 1.49
CA ASP A 127 -1.16 1.10 1.88
C ASP A 127 0.12 1.85 1.47
N TRP A 128 -0.05 3.01 0.84
CA TRP A 128 1.06 3.86 0.41
C TRP A 128 0.69 5.33 0.61
N ASN A 129 1.70 6.21 0.60
CA ASN A 129 1.45 7.64 0.69
C ASN A 129 0.85 8.16 -0.62
N ALA A 130 -0.46 8.08 -0.77
CA ALA A 130 -1.17 8.58 -1.95
C ALA A 130 -1.59 10.05 -1.84
N GLY A 131 -1.03 10.81 -0.89
CA GLY A 131 -1.30 12.23 -0.74
C GLY A 131 -0.70 13.05 -1.89
N TYR A 132 -1.41 14.10 -2.31
CA TYR A 132 -0.95 15.03 -3.35
C TYR A 132 -0.66 16.44 -2.82
N GLU A 133 -0.81 16.65 -1.50
CA GLU A 133 -0.62 17.94 -0.83
C GLU A 133 0.68 17.96 0.01
N LYS A 134 0.73 18.75 1.08
CA LYS A 134 1.91 18.83 1.95
C LYS A 134 2.26 17.45 2.51
N GLY A 135 3.50 17.01 2.24
CA GLY A 135 3.95 15.67 2.63
C GLY A 135 3.50 14.56 1.66
N ALA A 136 3.15 14.92 0.42
CA ALA A 136 2.91 13.99 -0.68
C ALA A 136 4.06 12.98 -0.87
N ALA A 137 3.75 11.86 -1.51
CA ALA A 137 4.79 10.93 -1.95
C ALA A 137 5.82 11.66 -2.81
N THR A 138 7.09 11.43 -2.49
CA THR A 138 8.23 11.84 -3.32
C THR A 138 8.53 10.82 -4.41
N ASP A 139 7.86 9.67 -4.38
CA ASP A 139 8.01 8.57 -5.32
C ASP A 139 6.87 8.60 -6.35
N ILE A 140 7.10 7.98 -7.50
CA ILE A 140 6.11 7.85 -8.58
C ILE A 140 5.34 6.54 -8.44
N LEU A 141 4.22 6.41 -9.17
CA LEU A 141 3.42 5.18 -9.17
C LEU A 141 4.24 3.92 -9.45
N LEU A 142 5.27 4.02 -10.30
CA LEU A 142 6.13 2.88 -10.62
C LEU A 142 6.96 2.40 -9.41
N GLY A 143 7.53 3.31 -8.61
CA GLY A 143 8.26 2.94 -7.39
C GLY A 143 7.33 2.29 -6.36
N HIS A 144 6.09 2.75 -6.26
CA HIS A 144 5.07 2.09 -5.44
C HIS A 144 4.67 0.71 -5.97
N ALA A 145 4.65 0.50 -7.29
CA ALA A 145 4.39 -0.80 -7.90
C ALA A 145 5.53 -1.78 -7.65
N ASP A 146 6.79 -1.34 -7.80
CA ASP A 146 7.97 -2.15 -7.49
C ASP A 146 7.97 -2.58 -6.02
N ALA A 147 7.67 -1.63 -5.11
CA ALA A 147 7.56 -1.92 -3.69
C ALA A 147 6.45 -2.94 -3.38
N LEU A 148 5.30 -2.87 -4.05
CA LEU A 148 4.22 -3.85 -3.90
C LEU A 148 4.66 -5.23 -4.40
N LEU A 149 5.19 -5.32 -5.62
CA LEU A 149 5.63 -6.59 -6.21
C LEU A 149 6.71 -7.26 -5.35
N HIS A 150 7.66 -6.49 -4.84
CA HIS A 150 8.67 -6.99 -3.91
C HIS A 150 8.05 -7.57 -2.63
N ARG A 151 7.06 -6.89 -2.03
CA ARG A 151 6.40 -7.40 -0.80
C ARG A 151 5.58 -8.64 -1.08
N LEU A 152 4.89 -8.72 -2.22
CA LEU A 152 4.15 -9.91 -2.62
C LEU A 152 5.08 -11.11 -2.86
N HIS A 153 6.26 -10.88 -3.44
CA HIS A 153 7.26 -11.93 -3.59
C HIS A 153 7.75 -12.47 -2.24
N VAL A 154 8.12 -11.57 -1.31
CA VAL A 154 8.55 -11.97 0.04
C VAL A 154 7.44 -12.72 0.80
N GLU A 155 6.20 -12.24 0.72
CA GLU A 155 5.05 -12.88 1.38
C GLU A 155 4.78 -14.28 0.82
N ARG A 156 4.95 -14.47 -0.49
CA ARG A 156 4.77 -15.79 -1.13
C ARG A 156 5.83 -16.79 -0.70
N ASP A 157 7.07 -16.35 -0.55
CA ASP A 157 8.20 -17.22 -0.20
C ASP A 157 8.26 -17.54 1.30
N ALA A 158 7.53 -16.79 2.13
CA ALA A 158 7.44 -17.01 3.58
C ALA A 158 6.47 -18.14 3.98
N VAL A 159 5.75 -18.73 3.02
CA VAL A 159 4.78 -19.83 3.18
C VAL A 159 5.37 -21.12 2.62
#